data_AF-A0A378T858-F1
#
_entry.id   AF-A0A378T858-F1
#
_cell.length_a   1.000
_cell.length_b   1.000
_cell.length_c   1.000
_cell.angle_alpha   90.00
_cell.angle_beta   90.00
_cell.angle_gamma   90.00
#
_symmetry.space_group_name_H-M   'P 1'
#
loop_
_entity.id
_entity.type
_entity.pdbx_description
1 polymer ?
#
loop_
_entity_poly.entity_id
_entity_poly.type
_entity_poly.pdbx_seq_one_letter_code
_entity_poly.pdbx_strand_id
1 'polypeptide(L)'
;MEKVSLLWLLCTLVTCPADDVKKDKGNASAPKPTPIPTLPVPPLTYTHQKWEQDRQWTGETTLSKEKGQSWANLPFDKSTLLEVRLAKGLHNPWGYGNQGGRLHAVYTHDHTFPVVLPPRYLENGYEWRAYESFNLGSNSLFWVGVPSNKHADYVYEVADDGKYHIKINIFPKSDPQRMMYQQRLVIEPINTSAVSVAPNDYGDELNGVFANMADEKATEWGGGRYHFKSPSLSSLHPHIRPDDLVLGEGCQWQKTDRQDIYQWGKARINWQGRELKHAKTFCSDKLVAVAYLLERDEVGSDKQLRRVIDERLLVNVFDKETLTPFDGGYLETYIEHDLKDGLVAGTIDIKEIKVAKSDDEYRVIAKLSNGKTVQYQ
;
A
#
# COMPACT_ATOMS: atom_id res chain seq x y z
N MET A 1 20.26 52.84 -6.72
CA MET A 1 21.10 53.18 -5.55
C MET A 1 20.92 52.05 -4.55
N GLU A 2 22.05 51.62 -3.97
CA GLU A 2 22.25 50.57 -2.93
C GLU A 2 21.73 49.16 -3.29
N LYS A 3 22.52 48.18 -3.77
CA LYS A 3 23.72 47.48 -3.23
C LYS A 3 23.53 46.87 -1.84
N VAL A 4 23.30 45.55 -1.80
CA VAL A 4 24.11 44.61 -1.01
C VAL A 4 24.30 43.31 -1.82
N SER A 5 25.56 43.03 -2.17
CA SER A 5 26.10 41.74 -2.60
C SER A 5 26.41 40.88 -1.36
N LEU A 6 26.64 39.56 -1.38
CA LEU A 6 27.64 38.85 -2.18
C LEU A 6 27.61 37.32 -1.88
N LEU A 7 27.77 36.53 -2.95
CA LEU A 7 28.56 35.29 -3.12
C LEU A 7 28.29 34.03 -2.24
N TRP A 8 27.83 32.92 -2.83
CA TRP A 8 28.57 31.83 -3.54
C TRP A 8 29.14 30.76 -2.56
N LEU A 9 29.07 29.44 -2.82
CA LEU A 9 29.76 28.74 -3.90
C LEU A 9 29.18 27.33 -4.16
N LEU A 10 29.07 26.99 -5.44
CA LEU A 10 28.97 25.64 -6.02
C LEU A 10 30.40 25.14 -6.39
N CYS A 11 30.65 23.83 -6.31
CA CYS A 11 31.60 23.05 -7.14
C CYS A 11 31.37 21.54 -6.85
N THR A 12 30.69 20.77 -7.71
CA THR A 12 31.18 19.93 -8.84
C THR A 12 32.15 18.79 -8.49
N LEU A 13 31.64 17.56 -8.63
CA LEU A 13 32.20 16.35 -9.26
C LEU A 13 33.72 16.30 -9.54
N VAL A 14 34.41 15.29 -8.99
CA VAL A 14 35.52 14.58 -9.67
C VAL A 14 35.53 13.09 -9.27
N THR A 15 35.77 12.27 -10.27
CA THR A 15 35.86 10.80 -10.39
C THR A 15 37.04 10.14 -9.65
N CYS A 16 36.91 8.84 -9.33
CA CYS A 16 38.02 7.95 -8.93
C CYS A 16 39.07 7.76 -10.04
N PRO A 17 40.28 7.26 -9.70
CA PRO A 17 40.57 5.85 -10.00
C PRO A 17 41.41 5.10 -8.93
N ALA A 18 41.42 3.77 -9.07
CA ALA A 18 42.23 2.80 -8.34
C ALA A 18 43.69 2.73 -8.85
N ASP A 19 44.65 2.39 -7.99
CA ASP A 19 45.54 1.21 -8.14
C ASP A 19 46.65 1.13 -7.07
N ASP A 20 47.10 -0.11 -6.85
CA ASP A 20 48.05 -0.67 -5.87
C ASP A 20 49.47 -0.07 -5.83
N VAL A 21 50.18 -0.26 -4.69
CA VAL A 21 51.47 -1.00 -4.56
C VAL A 21 52.22 -0.75 -3.22
N LYS A 22 52.46 -1.86 -2.51
CA LYS A 22 53.57 -2.28 -1.59
C LYS A 22 54.08 -1.43 -0.40
N LYS A 23 53.95 -2.07 0.77
CA LYS A 23 54.91 -2.29 1.89
C LYS A 23 56.00 -1.24 2.16
N ASP A 24 55.97 -0.68 3.38
CA ASP A 24 57.16 -0.62 4.21
C ASP A 24 56.86 -0.75 5.72
N LYS A 25 57.74 -1.46 6.44
CA LYS A 25 57.68 -1.70 7.89
C LYS A 25 58.36 -0.53 8.61
N GLY A 26 57.69 0.07 9.60
CA GLY A 26 58.33 0.98 10.54
C GLY A 26 57.44 1.26 11.74
N ASN A 27 57.89 0.87 12.93
CA ASN A 27 57.25 1.13 14.21
C ASN A 27 56.89 2.61 14.39
N ALA A 28 55.60 2.91 14.48
CA ALA A 28 55.10 4.14 15.08
C ALA A 28 54.02 3.75 16.10
N SER A 29 54.33 4.00 17.36
CA SER A 29 53.46 3.76 18.51
C SER A 29 52.09 4.39 18.30
N ALA A 30 51.02 3.59 18.44
CA ALA A 30 49.65 4.09 18.41
C ALA A 30 49.46 5.16 19.51
N PRO A 31 48.83 6.31 19.20
CA PRO A 31 48.51 7.29 20.23
C PRO A 31 47.50 6.68 21.21
N LYS A 32 47.78 6.81 22.51
CA LYS A 32 46.85 6.43 23.59
C LYS A 32 45.48 7.09 23.32
N PRO A 33 44.37 6.36 23.40
CA PRO A 33 43.05 6.96 23.27
C PRO A 33 42.86 7.96 24.41
N THR A 34 42.59 9.21 24.04
CA THR A 34 42.13 10.25 24.97
C THR A 34 40.78 9.79 25.53
N PRO A 35 40.55 9.87 26.86
CA PRO A 35 39.23 9.56 27.42
C PRO A 35 38.22 10.54 26.82
N ILE A 36 37.24 10.02 26.09
CA ILE A 36 36.06 10.80 25.70
C ILE A 36 35.32 11.11 27.00
N PRO A 37 35.00 12.38 27.31
CA PRO A 37 34.14 12.68 28.44
C PRO A 37 32.78 12.00 28.22
N THR A 38 32.43 11.06 29.09
CA THR A 38 31.10 10.47 29.17
C THR A 38 30.14 11.60 29.55
N LEU A 39 29.50 12.19 28.54
CA LEU A 39 28.29 12.96 28.78
C LEU A 39 27.26 12.01 29.41
N PRO A 40 26.59 12.39 30.51
CA PRO A 40 25.54 11.57 31.08
C PRO A 40 24.47 11.39 30.00
N VAL A 41 24.25 10.14 29.58
CA VAL A 41 23.08 9.78 28.77
C VAL A 41 21.88 10.05 29.67
N PRO A 42 21.02 11.04 29.38
CA PRO A 42 19.83 11.24 30.18
C PRO A 42 18.99 9.95 30.05
N PRO A 43 18.44 9.43 31.15
CA PRO A 43 17.51 8.32 31.05
C PRO A 43 16.38 8.74 30.09
N LEU A 44 16.10 7.90 29.09
CA LEU A 44 14.90 7.99 28.27
C LEU A 44 13.69 7.61 29.13
N THR A 45 13.40 8.41 30.15
CA THR A 45 12.11 8.48 30.79
C THR A 45 11.36 9.64 30.15
N TYR A 46 10.83 9.40 28.95
CA TYR A 46 9.76 10.25 28.42
C TYR A 46 8.52 9.92 29.26
N THR A 47 8.33 10.66 30.35
CA THR A 47 7.23 10.44 31.28
C THR A 47 5.91 10.83 30.63
N HIS A 48 4.90 9.97 30.85
CA HIS A 48 3.48 10.09 30.47
C HIS A 48 2.85 11.49 30.67
N GLN A 49 3.46 12.35 31.48
CA GLN A 49 2.98 13.71 31.80
C GLN A 49 3.03 14.69 30.62
N LYS A 50 3.95 14.53 29.65
CA LYS A 50 3.97 15.41 28.46
C LYS A 50 2.79 15.11 27.51
N TRP A 51 2.21 13.92 27.62
CA TRP A 51 1.00 13.50 26.89
C TRP A 51 -0.27 14.18 27.42
N GLU A 52 -0.29 14.62 28.68
CA GLU A 52 -1.45 15.29 29.29
C GLU A 52 -1.45 16.82 29.09
N GLN A 53 -0.30 17.45 28.81
CA GLN A 53 -0.26 18.90 28.58
C GLN A 53 -0.78 19.31 27.19
N ASP A 54 -0.65 18.44 26.18
CA ASP A 54 -1.26 18.65 24.87
C ASP A 54 -2.79 18.40 24.86
N ARG A 55 -3.39 17.96 26.00
CA ARG A 55 -4.84 17.75 26.16
C ARG A 55 -5.64 19.02 26.46
N GLN A 56 -5.01 20.19 26.58
CA GLN A 56 -5.75 21.45 26.68
C GLN A 56 -6.17 21.99 25.31
N TRP A 57 -6.81 21.13 24.51
CA TRP A 57 -7.79 21.58 23.55
C TRP A 57 -9.13 21.01 23.99
N THR A 58 -9.96 21.89 24.54
CA THR A 58 -11.34 21.60 24.88
C THR A 58 -12.00 21.00 23.65
N GLY A 59 -12.40 19.73 23.75
CA GLY A 59 -13.06 18.96 22.70
C GLY A 59 -14.41 19.53 22.29
N GLU A 60 -14.40 20.68 21.63
CA GLU A 60 -15.40 20.95 20.61
C GLU A 60 -14.98 20.18 19.38
N THR A 61 -15.36 18.90 19.36
CA THR A 61 -15.94 18.37 18.14
C THR A 61 -16.94 19.43 17.68
N THR A 62 -16.68 20.11 16.57
CA THR A 62 -17.79 20.65 15.79
C THR A 62 -18.48 19.44 15.16
N LEU A 63 -19.11 18.63 16.01
CA LEU A 63 -20.13 17.67 15.65
C LEU A 63 -21.28 18.53 15.17
N SER A 64 -21.32 18.84 13.88
CA SER A 64 -22.63 18.88 13.21
C SER A 64 -23.10 17.44 12.97
N LYS A 65 -23.06 16.60 14.00
CA LYS A 65 -24.09 15.58 14.17
C LYS A 65 -25.18 16.37 14.86
N GLU A 66 -26.06 17.02 14.09
CA GLU A 66 -27.39 17.25 14.66
C GLU A 66 -27.83 15.88 15.20
N LYS A 67 -28.01 15.78 16.51
CA LYS A 67 -28.42 14.53 17.16
C LYS A 67 -29.54 13.88 16.34
N GLY A 68 -29.24 12.79 15.63
CA GLY A 68 -30.20 12.08 14.79
C GLY A 68 -29.99 12.14 13.27
N GLN A 69 -29.03 12.91 12.73
CA GLN A 69 -28.68 12.79 11.31
C GLN A 69 -27.87 11.50 11.09
N SER A 70 -28.50 10.52 10.45
CA SER A 70 -27.81 9.38 9.87
C SER A 70 -27.01 9.83 8.66
N TRP A 71 -25.71 9.54 8.64
CA TRP A 71 -24.83 9.78 7.50
C TRP A 71 -25.25 9.00 6.24
N ALA A 72 -26.17 8.03 6.38
CA ALA A 72 -26.83 7.32 5.28
C ALA A 72 -27.67 8.23 4.35
N ASN A 73 -27.83 9.52 4.67
CA ASN A 73 -28.63 10.47 3.90
C ASN A 73 -27.81 11.34 2.92
N LEU A 74 -26.53 11.05 2.70
CA LEU A 74 -25.80 11.67 1.59
C LEU A 74 -26.48 11.30 0.27
N PRO A 75 -26.63 12.23 -0.70
CA PRO A 75 -27.32 12.00 -1.97
C PRO A 75 -26.46 11.17 -2.94
N PHE A 76 -25.69 10.22 -2.41
CA PHE A 76 -24.82 9.38 -3.19
C PHE A 76 -25.62 8.23 -3.77
N ASP A 77 -25.29 7.90 -5.01
CA ASP A 77 -25.88 6.80 -5.75
C ASP A 77 -24.81 6.12 -6.63
N LYS A 78 -25.24 5.10 -7.38
CA LYS A 78 -24.39 4.31 -8.28
C LYS A 78 -23.70 5.13 -9.38
N SER A 79 -24.17 6.35 -9.65
CA SER A 79 -23.57 7.26 -10.64
C SER A 79 -22.54 8.21 -10.02
N THR A 80 -22.62 8.42 -8.71
CA THR A 80 -21.74 9.32 -7.97
C THR A 80 -20.27 8.91 -8.10
N LEU A 81 -19.43 9.90 -8.35
CA LEU A 81 -17.97 9.76 -8.35
C LEU A 81 -17.36 10.80 -7.41
N LEU A 82 -16.41 10.34 -6.60
CA LEU A 82 -15.64 11.18 -5.68
C LEU A 82 -14.27 11.45 -6.28
N GLU A 83 -13.83 12.71 -6.27
CA GLU A 83 -12.43 13.05 -6.45
C GLU A 83 -11.74 12.85 -5.10
N VAL A 84 -10.84 11.88 -5.04
CA VAL A 84 -10.09 11.55 -3.84
C VAL A 84 -8.81 12.38 -3.82
N ARG A 85 -8.67 13.19 -2.77
CA ARG A 85 -7.49 14.03 -2.52
C ARG A 85 -6.85 13.57 -1.24
N LEU A 86 -5.62 13.11 -1.34
CA LEU A 86 -4.95 12.43 -0.24
C LEU A 86 -3.64 13.12 0.07
N ALA A 87 -3.40 13.37 1.36
CA ALA A 87 -2.04 13.52 1.84
C ALA A 87 -1.24 12.24 1.52
N LYS A 88 0.07 12.38 1.32
CA LYS A 88 0.96 11.29 0.86
C LYS A 88 0.94 10.09 1.82
N GLY A 89 1.08 8.88 1.28
CA GLY A 89 1.22 7.66 2.08
C GLY A 89 -0.14 7.13 2.54
N LEU A 90 -0.82 6.36 1.69
CA LEU A 90 -2.05 5.67 2.12
C LEU A 90 -1.70 4.37 2.80
N HIS A 91 -2.53 3.96 3.75
CA HIS A 91 -2.57 2.60 4.23
C HIS A 91 -4.02 2.17 4.39
N ASN A 92 -4.35 0.96 3.94
CA ASN A 92 -5.65 0.38 4.21
C ASN A 92 -5.68 -0.11 5.67
N PRO A 93 -6.48 0.51 6.57
CA PRO A 93 -6.51 0.15 7.99
C PRO A 93 -6.90 -1.32 8.21
N TRP A 94 -7.66 -1.92 7.30
CA TRP A 94 -8.14 -3.30 7.43
C TRP A 94 -7.20 -4.35 6.84
N GLY A 95 -5.98 -3.95 6.46
CA GLY A 95 -4.90 -4.87 6.11
C GLY A 95 -4.21 -5.38 7.38
N TYR A 96 -4.25 -6.71 7.61
CA TYR A 96 -3.86 -7.46 8.82
C TYR A 96 -4.87 -7.42 9.98
N GLY A 97 -5.77 -8.41 9.97
CA GLY A 97 -6.45 -8.90 11.16
C GLY A 97 -7.45 -7.92 11.78
N ASN A 98 -8.71 -8.02 11.34
CA ASN A 98 -9.86 -7.44 12.05
C ASN A 98 -10.01 -8.09 13.44
N GLN A 99 -9.28 -7.61 14.43
CA GLN A 99 -9.58 -7.86 15.85
C GLN A 99 -9.72 -6.54 16.59
N GLY A 100 -10.90 -5.91 16.44
CA GLY A 100 -11.41 -4.91 17.38
C GLY A 100 -10.75 -3.53 17.35
N GLY A 101 -10.59 -2.91 16.17
CA GLY A 101 -10.10 -1.52 16.04
C GLY A 101 -8.59 -1.36 16.15
N ARG A 102 -7.83 -2.47 16.19
CA ARG A 102 -6.37 -2.47 16.17
C ARG A 102 -5.89 -2.54 14.72
N LEU A 103 -5.15 -1.53 14.29
CA LEU A 103 -4.54 -1.50 12.97
C LEU A 103 -3.09 -1.91 13.11
N HIS A 104 -2.69 -2.96 12.40
CA HIS A 104 -1.30 -3.34 12.20
C HIS A 104 -0.66 -2.41 11.16
N ALA A 105 -0.71 -1.11 11.44
CA ALA A 105 0.11 -0.14 10.74
C ALA A 105 1.32 0.12 11.61
N VAL A 106 2.51 -0.20 11.11
CA VAL A 106 3.68 0.54 11.53
C VAL A 106 3.42 1.95 11.00
N TYR A 107 3.21 2.91 11.90
CA TYR A 107 3.46 4.30 11.56
C TYR A 107 4.96 4.37 11.25
N THR A 108 5.33 4.06 10.01
CA THR A 108 6.70 4.29 9.57
C THR A 108 6.91 5.80 9.63
N HIS A 109 8.16 6.24 9.63
CA HIS A 109 8.48 7.68 9.62
C HIS A 109 7.98 8.41 8.35
N ASP A 110 7.22 7.72 7.47
CA ASP A 110 6.81 8.14 6.14
C ASP A 110 5.34 8.60 6.07
N HIS A 111 4.69 8.88 7.21
CA HIS A 111 3.33 9.45 7.28
C HIS A 111 2.25 8.63 6.55
N THR A 112 2.16 7.33 6.84
CA THR A 112 1.11 6.47 6.26
C THR A 112 -0.24 6.61 7.00
N PHE A 113 -1.31 6.88 6.25
CA PHE A 113 -2.64 7.18 6.79
C PHE A 113 -3.61 5.99 6.71
N PRO A 114 -4.14 5.49 7.84
CA PRO A 114 -5.26 4.55 7.84
C PRO A 114 -6.53 5.23 7.32
N VAL A 115 -6.93 4.94 6.08
CA VAL A 115 -8.14 5.52 5.48
C VAL A 115 -9.00 4.52 4.72
N VAL A 116 -10.30 4.74 4.80
CA VAL A 116 -11.29 4.10 3.93
C VAL A 116 -11.26 4.77 2.57
N LEU A 117 -11.28 3.98 1.51
CA LEU A 117 -11.45 4.50 0.16
C LEU A 117 -12.77 3.99 -0.42
N PRO A 118 -13.45 4.79 -1.26
CA PRO A 118 -14.61 4.32 -1.98
C PRO A 118 -14.28 3.11 -2.87
N PRO A 119 -15.25 2.24 -3.17
CA PRO A 119 -15.05 1.12 -4.11
C PRO A 119 -14.64 1.62 -5.50
N ARG A 120 -15.08 2.82 -5.87
CA ARG A 120 -14.75 3.50 -7.13
C ARG A 120 -14.54 5.00 -6.89
N TYR A 121 -13.44 5.55 -7.38
CA TYR A 121 -13.14 6.98 -7.24
C TYR A 121 -12.25 7.53 -8.36
N LEU A 122 -12.09 8.85 -8.40
CA LEU A 122 -11.19 9.56 -9.30
C LEU A 122 -9.99 10.11 -8.53
N GLU A 123 -8.78 9.87 -9.01
CA GLU A 123 -7.55 10.47 -8.47
C GLU A 123 -6.52 10.59 -9.59
N ASN A 124 -5.89 11.76 -9.73
CA ASN A 124 -4.78 12.02 -10.65
C ASN A 124 -5.03 11.63 -12.12
N GLY A 125 -6.27 11.80 -12.61
CA GLY A 125 -6.67 11.48 -13.99
C GLY A 125 -7.04 10.01 -14.24
N TYR A 126 -7.16 9.22 -13.17
CA TYR A 126 -7.53 7.81 -13.21
C TYR A 126 -8.86 7.57 -12.51
N GLU A 127 -9.66 6.66 -13.05
CA GLU A 127 -10.75 6.00 -12.32
C GLU A 127 -10.19 4.74 -11.67
N TRP A 128 -10.19 4.74 -10.34
CA TRP A 128 -9.73 3.64 -9.51
C TRP A 128 -10.90 2.77 -9.11
N ARG A 129 -10.70 1.46 -9.15
CA ARG A 129 -11.68 0.46 -8.72
C ARG A 129 -11.05 -0.55 -7.77
N ALA A 130 -11.71 -0.81 -6.66
CA ALA A 130 -11.34 -1.85 -5.72
C ALA A 130 -11.73 -3.22 -6.29
N TYR A 131 -10.77 -4.13 -6.42
CA TYR A 131 -11.03 -5.53 -6.72
C TYR A 131 -10.64 -6.40 -5.54
N GLU A 132 -11.27 -7.56 -5.44
CA GLU A 132 -10.89 -8.58 -4.46
C GLU A 132 -9.47 -9.10 -4.74
N SER A 133 -8.65 -9.11 -3.69
CA SER A 133 -7.40 -9.86 -3.63
C SER A 133 -7.70 -11.18 -2.96
N PHE A 134 -7.61 -12.27 -3.72
CA PHE A 134 -7.83 -13.63 -3.23
C PHE A 134 -6.63 -14.21 -2.46
N ASN A 135 -5.61 -13.38 -2.20
CA ASN A 135 -4.54 -13.73 -1.28
C ASN A 135 -5.08 -13.62 0.17
N LEU A 136 -5.37 -14.76 0.78
CA LEU A 136 -5.70 -14.99 2.20
C LEU A 136 -4.69 -14.35 3.17
N GLY A 137 -3.47 -14.05 2.72
CA GLY A 137 -2.47 -13.25 3.41
C GLY A 137 -2.81 -11.77 3.51
N SER A 138 -3.73 -11.42 4.42
CA SER A 138 -3.87 -10.08 5.03
C SER A 138 -3.78 -8.88 4.07
N ASN A 139 -4.58 -8.93 3.01
CA ASN A 139 -5.14 -7.79 2.25
C ASN A 139 -6.16 -8.35 1.24
N SER A 140 -7.45 -8.07 1.48
CA SER A 140 -8.55 -8.59 0.63
C SER A 140 -8.87 -7.71 -0.57
N LEU A 141 -8.16 -6.60 -0.78
CA LEU A 141 -8.40 -5.70 -1.90
C LEU A 141 -7.07 -5.25 -2.56
N PHE A 142 -7.15 -4.73 -3.77
CA PHE A 142 -6.20 -3.77 -4.37
C PHE A 142 -6.97 -2.83 -5.29
N TRP A 143 -6.39 -1.68 -5.64
CA TRP A 143 -7.04 -0.73 -6.53
C TRP A 143 -6.38 -0.72 -7.90
N VAL A 144 -7.20 -0.81 -8.94
CA VAL A 144 -6.79 -0.70 -10.34
C VAL A 144 -7.27 0.63 -10.89
N GLY A 145 -6.33 1.43 -11.39
CA GLY A 145 -6.56 2.74 -11.99
C GLY A 145 -6.49 2.66 -13.51
N VAL A 146 -7.56 3.05 -14.19
CA VAL A 146 -7.59 3.22 -15.66
C VAL A 146 -7.75 4.70 -15.98
N PRO A 147 -7.03 5.26 -16.98
CA PRO A 147 -7.20 6.66 -17.35
C PRO A 147 -8.67 6.99 -17.63
N SER A 148 -9.14 8.12 -17.10
CA SER A 148 -10.54 8.50 -17.17
C SER A 148 -10.70 10.00 -17.36
N ASN A 149 -11.64 10.38 -18.23
CA ASN A 149 -12.04 11.77 -18.46
C ASN A 149 -13.30 12.15 -17.68
N LYS A 150 -13.76 11.30 -16.76
CA LYS A 150 -14.94 11.57 -15.94
C LYS A 150 -14.66 12.70 -14.95
N HIS A 151 -15.73 13.35 -14.52
CA HIS A 151 -15.69 14.39 -13.50
C HIS A 151 -16.39 13.90 -12.23
N ALA A 152 -15.89 14.36 -11.08
CA ALA A 152 -16.50 14.10 -9.78
C ALA A 152 -17.41 15.25 -9.37
N ASP A 153 -18.55 14.92 -8.77
CA ASP A 153 -19.49 15.89 -8.20
C ASP A 153 -19.06 16.35 -6.80
N TYR A 154 -18.34 15.48 -6.09
CA TYR A 154 -17.88 15.72 -4.72
C TYR A 154 -16.39 15.41 -4.58
N VAL A 155 -15.78 15.98 -3.56
CA VAL A 155 -14.41 15.73 -3.16
C VAL A 155 -14.42 14.93 -1.86
N TYR A 156 -13.64 13.85 -1.82
CA TYR A 156 -13.27 13.14 -0.60
C TYR A 156 -11.82 13.51 -0.28
N GLU A 157 -11.61 14.29 0.76
CA GLU A 157 -10.30 14.80 1.13
C GLU A 157 -9.82 14.17 2.43
N VAL A 158 -8.59 13.67 2.42
CA VAL A 158 -7.85 13.23 3.60
C VAL A 158 -6.65 14.15 3.76
N ALA A 159 -6.61 14.87 4.87
CA ALA A 159 -5.52 15.77 5.22
C ALA A 159 -4.85 15.36 6.54
N ASP A 160 -3.55 15.59 6.61
CA ASP A 160 -2.77 15.57 7.87
C ASP A 160 -3.13 16.83 8.67
N ASP A 161 -3.57 16.65 9.91
CA ASP A 161 -3.93 17.74 10.85
C ASP A 161 -2.95 17.77 12.05
N GLY A 162 -1.76 17.19 11.86
CA GLY A 162 -0.71 17.03 12.86
C GLY A 162 -0.34 15.56 13.07
N LYS A 163 0.78 15.34 13.76
CA LYS A 163 1.46 14.04 13.90
C LYS A 163 0.57 12.84 14.28
N TYR A 164 -0.52 13.07 15.01
CA TYR A 164 -1.43 12.03 15.49
C TYR A 164 -2.89 12.27 15.08
N HIS A 165 -3.12 13.13 14.08
CA HIS A 165 -4.47 13.50 13.66
C HIS A 165 -4.62 13.46 12.14
N ILE A 166 -5.73 12.86 11.70
CA ILE A 166 -6.15 12.89 10.30
C ILE A 166 -7.50 13.58 10.23
N LYS A 167 -7.69 14.41 9.22
CA LYS A 167 -8.98 14.99 8.91
C LYS A 167 -9.53 14.39 7.62
N ILE A 168 -10.75 13.90 7.67
CA ILE A 168 -11.51 13.41 6.52
C ILE A 168 -12.65 14.38 6.27
N ASN A 169 -12.75 14.90 5.04
CA ASN A 169 -13.83 15.77 4.62
C ASN A 169 -14.52 15.23 3.36
N ILE A 170 -15.82 15.45 3.26
CA ILE A 170 -16.57 15.28 2.02
C ILE A 170 -17.39 16.54 1.76
N PHE A 171 -17.27 17.10 0.57
CA PHE A 171 -17.98 18.32 0.17
C PHE A 171 -18.25 18.35 -1.34
N PRO A 172 -19.29 19.07 -1.81
CA PRO A 172 -19.53 19.27 -3.23
C PRO A 172 -18.37 20.03 -3.87
N LYS A 173 -17.95 19.61 -5.06
CA LYS A 173 -16.91 20.32 -5.80
C LYS A 173 -17.35 21.74 -6.20
N SER A 174 -18.65 21.94 -6.39
CA SER A 174 -19.26 23.23 -6.71
C SER A 174 -19.37 24.19 -5.53
N ASP A 175 -19.35 23.69 -4.30
CA ASP A 175 -19.44 24.49 -3.07
C ASP A 175 -18.57 23.89 -1.96
N PRO A 176 -17.25 24.15 -1.97
CA PRO A 176 -16.33 23.60 -0.99
C PRO A 176 -16.53 24.10 0.44
N GLN A 177 -17.36 25.12 0.66
CA GLN A 177 -17.67 25.59 2.02
C GLN A 177 -18.79 24.76 2.67
N ARG A 178 -19.60 24.09 1.85
CA ARG A 178 -20.65 23.20 2.32
C ARG A 178 -20.09 21.81 2.64
N MET A 179 -19.57 21.68 3.86
CA MET A 179 -19.18 20.37 4.40
C MET A 179 -20.41 19.45 4.48
N MET A 180 -20.31 18.28 3.87
CA MET A 180 -21.33 17.22 3.94
C MET A 180 -20.94 16.13 4.93
N TYR A 181 -19.63 15.90 5.08
CA TYR A 181 -19.06 15.03 6.09
C TYR A 181 -17.74 15.64 6.56
N GLN A 182 -17.49 15.56 7.86
CA GLN A 182 -16.22 15.94 8.44
C GLN A 182 -15.95 15.04 9.64
N GLN A 183 -14.79 14.39 9.65
CA GLN A 183 -14.34 13.54 10.72
C GLN A 183 -12.88 13.86 11.04
N ARG A 184 -12.60 13.98 12.33
CA ARG A 184 -11.23 14.03 12.84
C ARG A 184 -10.92 12.68 13.47
N LEU A 185 -9.84 12.06 13.03
CA LEU A 185 -9.36 10.79 13.52
C LEU A 185 -8.13 11.03 14.39
N VAL A 186 -8.09 10.41 15.56
CA VAL A 186 -6.91 10.40 16.44
C VAL A 186 -6.18 9.08 16.24
N ILE A 187 -4.89 9.14 15.94
CA ILE A 187 -4.00 7.97 15.85
C ILE A 187 -3.33 7.77 17.19
N GLU A 188 -3.71 6.72 17.89
CA GLU A 188 -3.14 6.36 19.18
C GLU A 188 -2.14 5.21 19.00
N PRO A 189 -0.84 5.42 19.27
CA PRO A 189 0.11 4.33 19.25
C PRO A 189 -0.18 3.36 20.40
N ILE A 190 -0.50 2.11 20.08
CA ILE A 190 -0.70 1.06 21.09
C ILE A 190 0.65 0.46 21.47
N ASN A 191 1.49 0.20 20.48
CA ASN A 191 2.87 -0.27 20.64
C ASN A 191 3.68 0.09 19.38
N THR A 192 4.91 -0.43 19.27
CA THR A 192 5.81 -0.19 18.13
C THR A 192 5.28 -0.71 16.78
N SER A 193 4.26 -1.57 16.79
CA SER A 193 3.79 -2.35 15.63
C SER A 193 2.30 -2.17 15.34
N ALA A 194 1.60 -1.39 16.16
CA ALA A 194 0.16 -1.24 16.08
C ALA A 194 -0.29 0.13 16.56
N VAL A 195 -1.28 0.66 15.86
CA VAL A 195 -2.00 1.89 16.21
C VAL A 195 -3.49 1.58 16.34
N SER A 196 -4.18 2.31 17.21
CA SER A 196 -5.63 2.44 17.16
C SER A 196 -5.99 3.76 16.50
N VAL A 197 -7.18 3.78 15.89
CA VAL A 197 -7.74 5.00 15.30
C VAL A 197 -9.09 5.25 15.95
N ALA A 198 -9.24 6.41 16.58
CA ALA A 198 -10.49 6.85 17.19
C ALA A 198 -11.19 7.90 16.31
N PRO A 199 -12.53 7.88 16.18
CA PRO A 199 -13.42 6.88 16.77
C PRO A 199 -13.32 5.54 16.01
N ASN A 200 -13.44 4.42 16.75
CA ASN A 200 -13.14 3.08 16.20
C ASN A 200 -14.14 2.61 15.13
N ASP A 201 -15.32 3.24 15.06
CA ASP A 201 -16.42 2.95 14.15
C ASP A 201 -16.45 3.85 12.89
N TYR A 202 -15.49 4.79 12.73
CA TYR A 202 -15.45 5.70 11.58
C TYR A 202 -15.47 4.95 10.24
N GLY A 203 -14.85 3.77 10.23
CA GLY A 203 -14.75 2.90 9.07
C GLY A 203 -16.11 2.37 8.60
N ASP A 204 -16.93 1.94 9.56
CA ASP A 204 -18.28 1.44 9.31
C ASP A 204 -19.20 2.59 8.87
N GLU A 205 -19.06 3.78 9.48
CA GLU A 205 -19.80 4.98 9.06
C GLU A 205 -19.49 5.35 7.60
N LEU A 206 -18.20 5.40 7.21
CA LEU A 206 -17.79 5.72 5.83
C LEU A 206 -18.18 4.61 4.84
N ASN A 207 -18.05 3.34 5.20
CA ASN A 207 -18.49 2.24 4.36
C ASN A 207 -20.01 2.28 4.13
N GLY A 208 -20.80 2.65 5.13
CA GLY A 208 -22.24 2.86 4.97
C GLY A 208 -22.58 3.96 3.95
N VAL A 209 -21.77 5.01 3.88
CA VAL A 209 -21.89 6.05 2.83
C VAL A 209 -21.52 5.51 1.46
N PHE A 210 -20.39 4.79 1.36
CA PHE A 210 -19.88 4.26 0.11
C PHE A 210 -20.71 3.09 -0.46
N ALA A 211 -21.49 2.41 0.39
CA ALA A 211 -22.45 1.39 -0.03
C ALA A 211 -23.41 1.90 -1.10
N ASN A 212 -23.86 3.15 -1.00
CA ASN A 212 -24.79 3.74 -1.96
C ASN A 212 -24.15 4.00 -3.34
N MET A 213 -22.80 4.09 -3.39
CA MET A 213 -22.03 4.26 -4.62
C MET A 213 -21.68 2.93 -5.30
N ALA A 214 -21.86 1.81 -4.59
CA ALA A 214 -21.60 0.48 -5.13
C ALA A 214 -22.66 0.15 -6.20
N ASP A 215 -22.21 -0.07 -7.43
CA ASP A 215 -23.11 -0.53 -8.49
C ASP A 215 -23.43 -2.03 -8.37
N GLU A 216 -24.27 -2.57 -9.26
CA GLU A 216 -24.73 -3.96 -9.18
C GLU A 216 -23.62 -5.02 -9.31
N LYS A 217 -22.42 -4.61 -9.74
CA LYS A 217 -21.26 -5.49 -9.87
C LYS A 217 -20.36 -5.43 -8.64
N ALA A 218 -20.64 -4.52 -7.72
CA ALA A 218 -19.92 -4.41 -6.47
C ALA A 218 -20.62 -5.27 -5.40
N THR A 219 -19.83 -6.11 -4.73
CA THR A 219 -20.28 -6.99 -3.66
C THR A 219 -19.68 -6.54 -2.33
N GLU A 220 -20.47 -6.67 -1.25
CA GLU A 220 -19.95 -6.46 0.10
C GLU A 220 -19.07 -7.65 0.49
N TRP A 221 -17.86 -7.36 0.94
CA TRP A 221 -16.94 -8.29 1.58
C TRP A 221 -16.80 -7.94 3.06
N GLY A 222 -16.66 -8.96 3.90
CA GLY A 222 -16.66 -8.87 5.36
C GLY A 222 -16.11 -7.56 5.94
N GLY A 223 -16.90 -6.96 6.84
CA GLY A 223 -16.65 -5.65 7.43
C GLY A 223 -17.14 -4.47 6.58
N GLY A 224 -18.23 -4.62 5.81
CA GLY A 224 -18.85 -3.51 5.07
C GLY A 224 -18.11 -3.02 3.82
N ARG A 225 -17.09 -3.74 3.35
CA ARG A 225 -16.22 -3.26 2.26
C ARG A 225 -16.76 -3.64 0.90
N TYR A 226 -17.01 -2.65 0.06
CA TYR A 226 -17.48 -2.88 -1.30
C TYR A 226 -16.32 -3.02 -2.28
N HIS A 227 -16.44 -3.96 -3.20
CA HIS A 227 -15.45 -4.22 -4.24
C HIS A 227 -16.10 -4.78 -5.49
N PHE A 228 -15.45 -4.62 -6.63
CA PHE A 228 -15.89 -5.19 -7.89
C PHE A 228 -15.50 -6.66 -7.97
N LYS A 229 -16.48 -7.52 -8.28
CA LYS A 229 -16.20 -8.93 -8.54
C LYS A 229 -15.30 -9.05 -9.78
N SER A 230 -14.24 -9.85 -9.66
CA SER A 230 -13.36 -10.18 -10.78
C SER A 230 -14.13 -10.95 -11.87
N PRO A 231 -14.10 -10.51 -13.14
CA PRO A 231 -14.73 -11.26 -14.23
C PRO A 231 -14.00 -12.59 -14.49
N SER A 232 -14.64 -13.53 -15.19
CA SER A 232 -13.95 -14.73 -15.67
C SER A 232 -12.94 -14.38 -16.77
N LEU A 233 -11.86 -15.15 -16.88
CA LEU A 233 -10.88 -14.98 -17.97
C LEU A 233 -11.52 -15.09 -19.36
N SER A 234 -12.49 -16.00 -19.52
CA SER A 234 -13.23 -16.18 -20.76
C SER A 234 -14.10 -14.97 -21.15
N SER A 235 -14.53 -14.17 -20.17
CA SER A 235 -15.28 -12.94 -20.41
C SER A 235 -14.37 -11.81 -20.90
N LEU A 236 -13.18 -11.70 -20.30
CA LEU A 236 -12.17 -10.71 -20.74
C LEU A 236 -11.58 -11.06 -22.11
N HIS A 237 -11.30 -12.34 -22.34
CA HIS A 237 -10.65 -12.83 -23.56
C HIS A 237 -11.36 -14.08 -24.11
N PRO A 238 -12.46 -13.94 -24.87
CA PRO A 238 -13.23 -15.07 -25.41
C PRO A 238 -12.46 -16.01 -26.35
N HIS A 239 -11.34 -15.54 -26.91
CA HIS A 239 -10.51 -16.26 -27.87
C HIS A 239 -9.05 -16.37 -27.41
N ILE A 240 -8.82 -16.47 -26.09
CA ILE A 240 -7.47 -16.58 -25.53
C ILE A 240 -6.76 -17.84 -26.06
N ARG A 241 -5.53 -17.68 -26.57
CA ARG A 241 -4.76 -18.82 -27.07
C ARG A 241 -3.97 -19.46 -25.92
N PRO A 242 -3.64 -20.76 -26.00
CA PRO A 242 -2.84 -21.42 -24.98
C PRO A 242 -1.50 -20.73 -24.70
N ASP A 243 -0.83 -20.21 -25.72
CA ASP A 243 0.43 -19.48 -25.55
C ASP A 243 0.25 -18.17 -24.77
N ASP A 244 -0.92 -17.54 -24.83
CA ASP A 244 -1.22 -16.33 -24.06
C ASP A 244 -1.36 -16.63 -22.55
N LEU A 245 -1.56 -17.91 -22.19
CA LEU A 245 -1.65 -18.41 -20.82
C LEU A 245 -0.29 -18.76 -20.20
N VAL A 246 0.79 -18.67 -20.98
CA VAL A 246 2.16 -18.89 -20.51
C VAL A 246 2.88 -17.54 -20.51
N LEU A 247 3.26 -17.08 -19.33
CA LEU A 247 3.86 -15.77 -19.11
C LEU A 247 5.34 -15.94 -18.77
N GLY A 248 6.21 -15.48 -19.66
CA GLY A 248 7.65 -15.49 -19.49
C GLY A 248 8.17 -14.23 -18.78
N GLU A 249 9.43 -14.29 -18.35
CA GLU A 249 10.17 -13.09 -17.93
C GLU A 249 10.31 -12.11 -19.11
N GLY A 250 10.44 -10.81 -18.83
CA GLY A 250 10.80 -9.82 -19.85
C GLY A 250 9.99 -8.53 -19.82
N CYS A 251 8.96 -8.45 -18.99
CA CYS A 251 8.28 -7.20 -18.72
C CYS A 251 8.71 -6.61 -17.39
N GLN A 252 8.70 -5.28 -17.29
CA GLN A 252 8.95 -4.55 -16.06
C GLN A 252 7.92 -3.45 -15.88
N TRP A 253 7.56 -3.22 -14.62
CA TRP A 253 6.69 -2.12 -14.23
C TRP A 253 7.43 -0.80 -14.27
N GLN A 254 6.69 0.26 -14.60
CA GLN A 254 7.18 1.62 -14.44
C GLN A 254 6.89 2.07 -13.01
N LYS A 255 7.95 2.56 -12.33
CA LYS A 255 7.78 3.20 -11.03
C LYS A 255 6.98 4.49 -11.20
N THR A 256 6.07 4.75 -10.27
CA THR A 256 5.42 6.05 -10.15
C THR A 256 6.14 6.88 -9.08
N ASP A 257 5.66 8.09 -8.85
CA ASP A 257 6.06 8.95 -7.74
C ASP A 257 5.64 8.40 -6.36
N ARG A 258 4.74 7.42 -6.35
CA ARG A 258 4.28 6.69 -5.17
C ARG A 258 4.85 5.27 -5.14
N GLN A 259 5.46 4.87 -4.01
CA GLN A 259 6.12 3.57 -3.86
C GLN A 259 5.15 2.38 -3.91
N ASP A 260 3.88 2.62 -3.61
CA ASP A 260 2.79 1.63 -3.58
C ASP A 260 2.02 1.54 -4.91
N ILE A 261 2.33 2.40 -5.89
CA ILE A 261 1.66 2.44 -7.18
C ILE A 261 2.65 2.08 -8.30
N TYR A 262 2.24 1.12 -9.12
CA TYR A 262 2.99 0.66 -10.27
C TYR A 262 2.19 0.87 -11.55
N GLN A 263 2.88 1.28 -12.61
CA GLN A 263 2.26 1.56 -13.90
C GLN A 263 2.61 0.49 -14.93
N TRP A 264 1.60 0.07 -15.67
CA TRP A 264 1.72 -0.84 -16.80
C TRP A 264 0.96 -0.30 -18.02
N GLY A 265 1.69 -0.05 -19.11
CA GLY A 265 1.10 0.64 -20.25
C GLY A 265 0.49 1.96 -19.80
N LYS A 266 -0.84 2.09 -19.92
CA LYS A 266 -1.59 3.25 -19.43
C LYS A 266 -2.28 3.05 -18.10
N ALA A 267 -2.43 1.81 -17.63
CA ALA A 267 -3.12 1.47 -16.39
C ALA A 267 -2.16 1.48 -15.19
N ARG A 268 -2.72 1.55 -13.98
CA ARG A 268 -1.99 1.55 -12.71
C ARG A 268 -2.60 0.58 -11.72
N ILE A 269 -1.77 0.04 -10.84
CA ILE A 269 -2.20 -0.77 -9.69
C ILE A 269 -1.64 -0.17 -8.41
N ASN A 270 -2.48 -0.05 -7.40
CA ASN A 270 -2.13 0.42 -6.07
C ASN A 270 -2.20 -0.76 -5.09
N TRP A 271 -1.05 -1.11 -4.51
CA TRP A 271 -0.87 -2.18 -3.52
C TRP A 271 -1.11 -1.72 -2.08
N GLN A 272 -2.00 -0.74 -1.91
CA GLN A 272 -2.53 -0.27 -0.63
C GLN A 272 -1.45 0.25 0.34
N GLY A 273 -0.53 1.08 -0.15
CA GLY A 273 0.56 1.59 0.67
C GLY A 273 1.74 0.64 0.84
N ARG A 274 1.76 -0.51 0.16
CA ARG A 274 2.87 -1.47 0.24
C ARG A 274 3.75 -1.40 -1.00
N GLU A 275 5.04 -1.19 -0.78
CA GLU A 275 6.05 -1.50 -1.79
C GLU A 275 6.22 -3.02 -1.87
N LEU A 276 6.13 -3.58 -3.07
CA LEU A 276 6.42 -4.99 -3.31
C LEU A 276 7.93 -5.20 -3.48
N LYS A 277 8.60 -5.63 -2.40
CA LYS A 277 10.00 -6.04 -2.48
C LYS A 277 10.13 -7.44 -3.08
N HIS A 278 11.24 -7.69 -3.78
CA HIS A 278 11.50 -8.94 -4.49
C HIS A 278 10.43 -9.34 -5.52
N ALA A 279 9.63 -8.38 -5.99
CA ALA A 279 8.63 -8.65 -7.02
C ALA A 279 9.29 -8.95 -8.38
N LYS A 280 8.78 -9.97 -9.06
CA LYS A 280 9.10 -10.32 -10.43
C LYS A 280 7.86 -10.25 -11.29
N THR A 281 8.04 -9.74 -12.50
CA THR A 281 6.94 -9.50 -13.44
C THR A 281 7.09 -10.38 -14.67
N PHE A 282 5.98 -10.95 -15.09
CA PHE A 282 5.87 -11.89 -16.21
C PHE A 282 4.79 -11.42 -17.15
N CYS A 283 4.89 -11.75 -18.43
CA CYS A 283 3.87 -11.33 -19.40
C CYS A 283 3.77 -12.23 -20.61
N SER A 284 2.60 -12.14 -21.24
CA SER A 284 2.32 -12.59 -22.60
C SER A 284 1.82 -11.40 -23.44
N ASP A 285 1.24 -11.67 -24.61
CA ASP A 285 0.56 -10.64 -25.40
C ASP A 285 -0.67 -10.08 -24.71
N LYS A 286 -1.34 -10.88 -23.86
CA LYS A 286 -2.65 -10.56 -23.26
C LYS A 286 -2.65 -10.41 -21.75
N LEU A 287 -1.72 -11.05 -21.07
CA LEU A 287 -1.70 -11.10 -19.61
C LEU A 287 -0.39 -10.54 -19.04
N VAL A 288 -0.48 -10.05 -17.81
CA VAL A 288 0.67 -9.72 -16.96
C VAL A 288 0.51 -10.41 -15.62
N ALA A 289 1.59 -10.93 -15.06
CA ALA A 289 1.62 -11.48 -13.72
C ALA A 289 2.71 -10.85 -12.87
N VAL A 290 2.49 -10.90 -11.57
CA VAL A 290 3.37 -10.35 -10.55
C VAL A 290 3.55 -11.41 -9.50
N ALA A 291 4.76 -11.92 -9.37
CA ALA A 291 5.12 -12.84 -8.31
C ALA A 291 5.91 -12.08 -7.25
N TYR A 292 5.57 -12.23 -5.98
CA TYR A 292 6.27 -11.59 -4.87
C TYR A 292 6.17 -12.44 -3.61
N LEU A 293 7.05 -12.15 -2.64
CA LEU A 293 7.00 -12.73 -1.31
C LEU A 293 6.34 -11.71 -0.36
N LEU A 294 5.48 -12.19 0.53
CA LEU A 294 4.84 -11.31 1.50
C LEU A 294 5.88 -10.86 2.55
N GLU A 295 6.10 -9.57 2.67
CA GLU A 295 6.78 -9.01 3.84
C GLU A 295 5.74 -8.81 4.96
N ARG A 296 6.08 -9.22 6.18
CA ARG A 296 5.30 -8.92 7.38
C ARG A 296 6.19 -8.29 8.43
N ASP A 297 5.61 -7.47 9.27
CA ASP A 297 6.30 -6.96 10.44
C ASP A 297 6.15 -7.95 11.60
N GLU A 298 7.27 -8.35 12.19
CA GLU A 298 7.33 -9.30 13.30
C GLU A 298 8.08 -8.66 14.48
N VAL A 299 7.57 -8.88 15.70
CA VAL A 299 8.20 -8.39 16.93
C VAL A 299 9.18 -9.43 17.42
N GLY A 300 10.46 -9.12 17.33
CA GLY A 300 11.52 -9.98 17.84
C GLY A 300 11.45 -10.14 19.37
N SER A 301 12.18 -11.12 19.91
CA SER A 301 12.32 -11.33 21.36
C SER A 301 12.96 -10.14 22.09
N ASP A 302 13.65 -9.27 21.35
CA ASP A 302 14.22 -8.00 21.79
C ASP A 302 13.21 -6.82 21.78
N LYS A 303 11.93 -7.11 21.47
CA LYS A 303 10.84 -6.14 21.27
C LYS A 303 11.10 -5.16 20.13
N GLN A 304 12.10 -5.41 19.28
CA GLN A 304 12.33 -4.62 18.09
C GLN A 304 11.45 -5.14 16.97
N LEU A 305 10.84 -4.21 16.24
CA LEU A 305 10.11 -4.53 15.03
C LEU A 305 11.12 -4.85 13.93
N ARG A 306 10.95 -6.00 13.29
CA ARG A 306 11.74 -6.39 12.13
C ARG A 306 10.80 -6.79 11.02
N ARG A 307 11.08 -6.31 9.81
CA ARG A 307 10.39 -6.78 8.62
C ARG A 307 10.98 -8.12 8.22
N VAL A 308 10.14 -9.15 8.20
CA VAL A 308 10.52 -10.51 7.82
C VAL A 308 9.77 -10.91 6.56
N ILE A 309 10.39 -11.79 5.78
CA ILE A 309 9.79 -12.35 4.57
C ILE A 309 9.06 -13.64 4.99
N ASP A 310 7.75 -13.65 4.75
CA ASP A 310 6.87 -14.79 5.02
C ASP A 310 7.21 -15.95 4.07
N GLU A 311 6.88 -17.18 4.47
CA GLU A 311 7.08 -18.40 3.70
C GLU A 311 5.96 -18.61 2.68
N ARG A 312 5.45 -17.52 2.11
CA ARG A 312 4.35 -17.52 1.16
C ARG A 312 4.76 -16.87 -0.15
N LEU A 313 4.64 -17.65 -1.22
CA LEU A 313 4.74 -17.14 -2.58
C LEU A 313 3.35 -16.70 -3.04
N LEU A 314 3.28 -15.45 -3.51
CA LEU A 314 2.07 -14.88 -4.06
C LEU A 314 2.27 -14.57 -5.53
N VAL A 315 1.28 -14.90 -6.35
CA VAL A 315 1.20 -14.49 -7.75
C VAL A 315 -0.17 -13.92 -8.03
N ASN A 316 -0.23 -12.75 -8.66
CA ASN A 316 -1.48 -12.19 -9.17
C ASN A 316 -1.34 -11.96 -10.68
N VAL A 317 -2.37 -12.31 -11.43
CA VAL A 317 -2.44 -12.24 -12.88
C VAL A 317 -3.57 -11.30 -13.29
N PHE A 318 -3.28 -10.47 -14.28
CA PHE A 318 -4.16 -9.40 -14.73
C PHE A 318 -4.24 -9.37 -16.24
N ASP A 319 -5.33 -8.81 -16.75
CA ASP A 319 -5.39 -8.32 -18.11
C ASP A 319 -4.30 -7.26 -18.35
N LYS A 320 -3.55 -7.42 -19.44
CA LYS A 320 -2.39 -6.56 -19.73
C LYS A 320 -2.77 -5.12 -20.05
N GLU A 321 -3.95 -4.85 -20.59
CA GLU A 321 -4.33 -3.50 -21.03
C GLU A 321 -4.95 -2.69 -19.89
N THR A 322 -5.80 -3.34 -19.10
CA THR A 322 -6.63 -2.68 -18.08
C THR A 322 -6.16 -2.94 -16.66
N LEU A 323 -5.25 -3.92 -16.45
CA LEU A 323 -4.91 -4.48 -15.15
C LEU A 323 -6.10 -5.07 -14.38
N THR A 324 -7.22 -5.34 -15.07
CA THR A 324 -8.37 -6.00 -14.45
C THR A 324 -7.97 -7.42 -14.03
N PRO A 325 -8.12 -7.80 -12.75
CA PRO A 325 -7.91 -9.18 -12.32
C PRO A 325 -9.05 -10.07 -12.84
N PHE A 326 -8.84 -11.37 -12.84
CA PHE A 326 -9.88 -12.33 -13.20
C PHE A 326 -9.98 -13.46 -12.19
N ASP A 327 -11.13 -14.10 -12.16
CA ASP A 327 -11.40 -15.24 -11.28
C ASP A 327 -10.42 -16.41 -11.56
N GLY A 328 -9.80 -16.93 -10.51
CA GLY A 328 -8.72 -17.92 -10.58
C GLY A 328 -7.35 -17.37 -11.06
N GLY A 329 -7.23 -16.05 -11.25
CA GLY A 329 -6.01 -15.36 -11.69
C GLY A 329 -4.99 -15.10 -10.58
N TYR A 330 -4.84 -16.01 -9.61
CA TYR A 330 -3.91 -15.83 -8.50
C TYR A 330 -3.35 -17.16 -7.98
N LEU A 331 -2.26 -17.07 -7.21
CA LEU A 331 -1.64 -18.15 -6.45
C LEU A 331 -1.23 -17.60 -5.08
N GLU A 332 -1.68 -18.23 -4.00
CA GLU A 332 -1.04 -18.10 -2.69
C GLU A 332 -0.73 -19.51 -2.18
N THR A 333 0.52 -19.74 -1.79
CA THR A 333 0.94 -21.04 -1.27
C THR A 333 2.13 -20.89 -0.33
N TYR A 334 2.16 -21.76 0.67
CA TYR A 334 3.35 -21.93 1.49
C TYR A 334 4.48 -22.56 0.68
N ILE A 335 5.70 -22.11 0.94
CA ILE A 335 6.92 -22.61 0.32
C ILE A 335 7.92 -23.02 1.40
N GLU A 336 8.75 -24.02 1.09
CA GLU A 336 9.81 -24.49 1.99
C GLU A 336 10.80 -23.36 2.32
N HIS A 337 11.40 -23.39 3.52
CA HIS A 337 12.35 -22.36 3.98
C HIS A 337 13.52 -22.17 3.00
N ASP A 338 14.12 -23.25 2.50
CA ASP A 338 15.21 -23.20 1.52
C ASP A 338 14.79 -22.56 0.20
N LEU A 339 13.52 -22.73 -0.19
CA LEU A 339 12.97 -22.13 -1.40
C LEU A 339 12.77 -20.62 -1.24
N LYS A 340 12.25 -20.20 -0.08
CA LYS A 340 12.15 -18.78 0.29
C LYS A 340 13.54 -18.14 0.27
N ASP A 341 14.50 -18.71 0.97
CA ASP A 341 15.87 -18.16 1.04
C ASP A 341 16.51 -18.07 -0.34
N GLY A 342 16.30 -19.09 -1.18
CA GLY A 342 16.79 -19.09 -2.56
C GLY A 342 16.15 -18.01 -3.43
N LEU A 343 14.83 -17.77 -3.29
CA LEU A 343 14.12 -16.70 -4.00
C LEU A 343 14.58 -15.31 -3.53
N VAL A 344 14.80 -15.12 -2.22
CA VAL A 344 15.28 -13.86 -1.64
C VAL A 344 16.71 -13.56 -2.10
N ALA A 345 17.59 -14.57 -2.09
CA ALA A 345 18.97 -14.45 -2.51
C ALA A 345 19.15 -14.39 -4.04
N GLY A 346 18.10 -14.71 -4.82
CA GLY A 346 18.17 -14.80 -6.28
C GLY A 346 18.93 -16.03 -6.81
N THR A 347 19.18 -17.04 -5.96
CA THR A 347 19.77 -18.32 -6.40
C THR A 347 18.70 -19.26 -6.98
N ILE A 348 17.44 -19.04 -6.64
CA ILE A 348 16.28 -19.64 -7.29
C ILE A 348 15.46 -18.53 -7.94
N ASP A 349 15.05 -18.74 -9.18
CA ASP A 349 14.19 -17.81 -9.92
C ASP A 349 12.86 -18.48 -10.25
N ILE A 350 11.81 -17.67 -10.32
CA ILE A 350 10.59 -18.04 -11.04
C ILE A 350 10.86 -17.75 -12.51
N LYS A 351 10.76 -18.78 -13.37
CA LYS A 351 11.06 -18.70 -14.80
C LYS A 351 9.82 -18.43 -15.65
N GLU A 352 8.68 -18.93 -15.20
CA GLU A 352 7.44 -18.89 -15.95
C GLU A 352 6.25 -18.91 -14.98
N ILE A 353 5.22 -18.14 -15.32
CA ILE A 353 3.90 -18.24 -14.71
C ILE A 353 2.95 -18.79 -15.77
N LYS A 354 2.25 -19.88 -15.45
CA LYS A 354 1.25 -20.48 -16.32
C LYS A 354 -0.13 -20.37 -15.69
N VAL A 355 -1.10 -19.95 -16.49
CA VAL A 355 -2.53 -20.03 -16.17
C VAL A 355 -3.09 -21.29 -16.81
N ALA A 356 -3.48 -22.27 -16.01
CA ALA A 356 -4.03 -23.53 -16.50
C ALA A 356 -5.52 -23.60 -16.17
N LYS A 357 -6.33 -24.10 -17.11
CA LYS A 357 -7.72 -24.45 -16.83
C LYS A 357 -7.75 -25.88 -16.26
N SER A 358 -8.33 -26.05 -15.08
CA SER A 358 -8.63 -27.34 -14.44
C SER A 358 -10.14 -27.40 -14.24
N ASP A 359 -10.81 -28.28 -14.97
CA ASP A 359 -12.27 -28.35 -15.02
C ASP A 359 -12.89 -26.99 -15.37
N ASP A 360 -13.75 -26.44 -14.51
CA ASP A 360 -14.39 -25.13 -14.71
C ASP A 360 -13.61 -23.96 -14.09
N GLU A 361 -12.44 -24.21 -13.51
CA GLU A 361 -11.63 -23.22 -12.80
C GLU A 361 -10.29 -22.92 -13.49
N TYR A 362 -9.82 -21.68 -13.35
CA TYR A 362 -8.46 -21.31 -13.71
C TYR A 362 -7.55 -21.41 -12.49
N ARG A 363 -6.31 -21.85 -12.69
CA ARG A 363 -5.29 -21.98 -11.65
C ARG A 363 -3.98 -21.39 -12.14
N VAL A 364 -3.28 -20.72 -11.23
CA VAL A 364 -1.95 -20.16 -11.50
C VAL A 364 -0.88 -21.11 -10.98
N ILE A 365 0.11 -21.35 -11.83
CA ILE A 365 1.21 -22.27 -11.60
C ILE A 365 2.52 -21.51 -11.83
N ALA A 366 3.44 -21.56 -10.88
CA ALA A 366 4.77 -20.98 -10.98
C ALA A 366 5.84 -22.06 -11.20
N LYS A 367 6.62 -21.94 -12.26
CA LYS A 367 7.74 -22.84 -12.55
C LYS A 367 9.06 -22.20 -12.12
N LEU A 368 9.85 -22.94 -11.36
CA LEU A 368 11.10 -22.46 -10.77
C LEU A 368 12.33 -22.93 -11.56
N SER A 369 13.44 -22.22 -11.41
CA SER A 369 14.73 -22.52 -12.08
C SER A 369 15.32 -23.87 -11.70
N ASN A 370 14.97 -24.40 -10.52
CA ASN A 370 15.36 -25.73 -10.07
C ASN A 370 14.47 -26.86 -10.61
N GLY A 371 13.53 -26.55 -11.51
CA GLY A 371 12.59 -27.50 -12.11
C GLY A 371 11.36 -27.82 -11.26
N LYS A 372 11.29 -27.38 -10.00
CA LYS A 372 10.07 -27.51 -9.18
C LYS A 372 8.95 -26.64 -9.75
N THR A 373 7.73 -27.11 -9.57
CA THR A 373 6.51 -26.37 -9.91
C THR A 373 5.72 -26.14 -8.63
N VAL A 374 5.25 -24.91 -8.45
CA VAL A 374 4.48 -24.45 -7.29
C VAL A 374 3.09 -24.05 -7.76
N GLN A 375 2.06 -24.57 -7.09
CA GLN A 375 0.65 -24.31 -7.39
C GLN A 375 -0.15 -24.39 -6.10
N TYR A 376 -1.40 -23.91 -6.11
CA TYR A 376 -2.30 -23.98 -4.97
C TYR A 376 -2.48 -25.46 -4.56
N GLN A 377 -2.27 -25.75 -3.27
CA GLN A 377 -2.39 -27.11 -2.71
C GLN A 377 -3.82 -27.46 -2.34
#